data_AF-A0A8R7TBQ8-F1
#
_entry.id   AF-A0A8R7TBQ8-F1
#
_cell.length_a   1.000
_cell.length_b   1.000
_cell.length_c   1.000
_cell.angle_alpha   90.00
_cell.angle_beta   90.00
_cell.angle_gamma   90.00
#
_symmetry.space_group_name_H-M   'P 1'
#
loop_
_entity.id
_entity.type
_entity.pdbx_description
1 polymer ?
#
loop_
_entity_poly.entity_id
_entity_poly.type
_entity_poly.pdbx_seq_one_letter_code
_entity_poly.pdbx_strand_id
1 'polypeptide(L)'
;MVALYAGGYRPGAETFAEMGAYLIYDARDGSLSVIPPIPSHDEYMAMGHQSAVVMCDATGGGYLLAELVWVMPGFSRAAVWLWESSAKEWVLKPGCLPLPPNIAMYSSIHSCFSYRGSTFCWVDLHQGMVLCDLHQGCKLSFIELPQGRPNYDASDYPGGLCAEEFRSVACVRGSIKFLAFNKFVERKPGEEYGLTVWTLYPDHPGWSISYQCSIQDIWANTNYQSAGLR
;
A
#
# COMPACT_ATOMS: atom_id res chain seq x y z
N MET A 1 5.76 14.43 2.01
CA MET A 1 4.33 14.77 1.88
C MET A 1 3.51 13.53 2.18
N VAL A 2 2.35 13.68 2.82
CA VAL A 2 1.47 12.57 3.23
C VAL A 2 0.04 12.86 2.78
N ALA A 3 -0.65 11.86 2.23
CA ALA A 3 -2.07 11.93 1.93
C ALA A 3 -2.88 11.23 3.02
N LEU A 4 -3.98 11.86 3.44
CA LEU A 4 -4.87 11.37 4.47
C LEU A 4 -6.32 11.53 4.00
N TYR A 5 -7.19 10.62 4.41
CA TYR A 5 -8.63 10.84 4.31
C TYR A 5 -9.10 11.65 5.51
N ALA A 6 -9.77 12.77 5.28
CA ALA A 6 -10.45 13.52 6.34
C ALA A 6 -11.91 13.10 6.46
N GLY A 7 -12.37 12.91 7.70
CA GLY A 7 -13.74 12.48 7.99
C GLY A 7 -13.99 11.01 7.63
N GLY A 8 -15.25 10.68 7.31
CA GLY A 8 -15.67 9.35 6.88
C GLY A 8 -15.42 9.06 5.40
N TYR A 9 -14.83 10.00 4.67
CA TYR A 9 -14.73 9.93 3.21
C TYR A 9 -13.91 8.72 2.74
N ARG A 10 -14.51 7.94 1.83
CA ARG A 10 -13.86 6.93 1.01
C ARG A 10 -14.51 6.93 -0.38
N PRO A 11 -13.75 6.74 -1.48
CA PRO A 11 -14.33 6.62 -2.82
C PRO A 11 -15.46 5.58 -2.87
N GLY A 12 -16.59 5.93 -3.49
CA GLY A 12 -17.74 5.04 -3.67
C GLY A 12 -18.64 4.83 -2.44
N ALA A 13 -18.33 5.43 -1.29
CA ALA A 13 -19.22 5.35 -0.13
C ALA A 13 -20.31 6.43 -0.22
N GLU A 14 -21.38 6.19 -0.99
CA GLU A 14 -22.46 7.18 -1.26
C GLU A 14 -23.01 7.88 0.00
N THR A 15 -23.07 7.19 1.15
CA THR A 15 -23.59 7.75 2.40
C THR A 15 -22.58 8.61 3.20
N PHE A 16 -21.28 8.51 2.90
CA PHE A 16 -20.20 9.24 3.59
C PHE A 16 -19.34 10.09 2.65
N ALA A 17 -19.55 9.96 1.33
CA ALA A 17 -18.80 10.68 0.30
C ALA A 17 -18.98 12.20 0.41
N GLU A 18 -20.12 12.66 0.94
CA GLU A 18 -20.43 14.08 1.13
C GLU A 18 -19.80 14.71 2.38
N MET A 19 -19.20 13.91 3.28
CA MET A 19 -18.64 14.38 4.55
C MET A 19 -17.14 14.14 4.67
N GLY A 20 -16.37 14.65 3.70
CA GLY A 20 -14.92 14.70 3.82
C GLY A 20 -14.18 15.10 2.55
N ALA A 21 -12.88 14.84 2.55
CA ALA A 21 -11.95 15.24 1.51
C ALA A 21 -10.64 14.45 1.66
N TYR A 22 -9.72 14.63 0.73
CA TYR A 22 -8.33 14.27 0.98
C TYR A 22 -7.60 15.46 1.61
N LEU A 23 -6.71 15.19 2.55
CA LEU A 23 -5.77 16.14 3.10
C LEU A 23 -4.35 15.78 2.67
N ILE A 24 -3.65 16.76 2.12
CA ILE A 24 -2.23 16.64 1.78
C ILE A 24 -1.45 17.49 2.76
N TYR A 25 -0.66 16.83 3.61
CA TYR A 25 0.27 17.50 4.51
C TYR A 25 1.67 17.53 3.88
N ASP A 26 2.20 18.74 3.69
CA ASP A 26 3.57 18.95 3.25
C ASP A 26 4.47 19.30 4.44
N ALA A 27 5.26 18.33 4.88
CA ALA A 27 6.19 18.52 6.00
C ALA A 27 7.38 19.46 5.66
N ARG A 28 7.60 19.81 4.39
CA ARG A 28 8.70 20.71 3.98
C ARG A 28 8.48 22.14 4.44
N ASP A 29 7.23 22.60 4.37
CA ASP A 29 6.82 23.95 4.74
C ASP A 29 5.70 23.99 5.79
N GLY A 30 5.23 22.82 6.25
CA GLY A 30 4.16 22.68 7.22
C GLY A 30 2.77 23.01 6.66
N SER A 31 2.62 23.05 5.34
CA SER A 31 1.35 23.40 4.69
C SER A 31 0.36 22.23 4.65
N LEU A 32 -0.92 22.58 4.58
CA LEU A 32 -2.03 21.64 4.45
C LEU A 32 -2.89 22.04 3.26
N SER A 33 -3.11 21.12 2.32
CA SER A 33 -4.02 21.30 1.19
C SER A 33 -5.22 20.37 1.31
N VAL A 34 -6.41 20.89 1.00
CA VAL A 34 -7.64 20.11 0.91
C VAL A 34 -7.90 19.81 -0.56
N ILE A 35 -8.09 18.53 -0.89
CA ILE A 35 -8.46 18.10 -2.25
C ILE A 35 -9.91 17.58 -2.21
N PRO A 36 -10.77 18.04 -3.11
CA PRO A 36 -12.15 17.57 -3.15
C PRO A 36 -12.21 16.05 -3.37
N PRO A 37 -13.31 15.41 -2.96
CA PRO A 37 -13.64 14.06 -3.37
C PRO A 37 -13.47 13.81 -4.87
N ILE A 38 -13.14 12.58 -5.23
CA ILE A 38 -13.27 12.11 -6.61
C ILE A 38 -14.72 12.30 -7.06
N PRO A 39 -14.98 12.75 -8.30
CA PRO A 39 -16.33 12.87 -8.83
C PRO A 39 -17.13 11.59 -8.59
N SER A 40 -18.26 11.72 -7.88
CA SER A 40 -19.08 10.56 -7.50
C SER A 40 -19.57 9.83 -8.74
N HIS A 41 -19.28 8.54 -8.81
CA HIS A 41 -19.83 7.65 -9.80
C HIS A 41 -19.99 6.28 -9.16
N ASP A 42 -21.20 5.73 -9.21
CA ASP A 42 -21.56 4.40 -8.68
C ASP A 42 -20.74 3.26 -9.33
N GLU A 43 -19.96 3.60 -10.36
CA GLU A 43 -19.00 2.74 -11.05
C GLU A 43 -17.70 2.52 -10.28
N TYR A 44 -17.40 3.28 -9.21
CA TYR A 44 -16.11 3.20 -8.52
C TYR A 44 -16.24 2.99 -7.01
N MET A 45 -15.38 2.13 -6.47
CA MET A 45 -15.29 1.88 -5.03
C MET A 45 -13.83 1.86 -4.57
N ALA A 46 -13.56 2.35 -3.36
CA ALA A 46 -12.21 2.32 -2.78
C ALA A 46 -11.65 0.88 -2.74
N MET A 47 -10.37 0.72 -3.13
CA MET A 47 -9.71 -0.60 -3.11
C MET A 47 -9.14 -0.97 -1.72
N GLY A 48 -9.27 -0.10 -0.72
CA GLY A 48 -8.83 -0.36 0.64
C GLY A 48 -8.96 0.88 1.53
N HIS A 49 -8.42 0.79 2.75
CA HIS A 49 -8.50 1.88 3.73
C HIS A 49 -7.38 2.92 3.56
N GLN A 50 -6.32 2.60 2.82
CA GLN A 50 -5.12 3.44 2.59
C GLN A 50 -4.66 3.41 1.13
N SER A 51 -5.53 3.77 0.18
CA SER A 51 -5.22 3.72 -1.26
C SER A 51 -4.84 5.08 -1.88
N ALA A 52 -4.83 6.17 -1.12
CA ALA A 52 -4.37 7.48 -1.57
C ALA A 52 -2.84 7.62 -1.49
N VAL A 53 -2.15 7.71 -2.64
CA VAL A 53 -0.70 7.92 -2.73
C VAL A 53 -0.40 9.35 -3.17
N VAL A 54 0.51 10.01 -2.47
CA VAL A 54 1.05 11.30 -2.91
C VAL A 54 2.49 11.15 -3.40
N MET A 55 2.81 11.84 -4.49
CA MET A 55 4.14 11.92 -5.07
C MET A 55 4.49 13.39 -5.29
N CYS A 56 5.62 13.82 -4.72
CA CYS A 56 6.13 15.16 -4.98
C CYS A 56 6.78 15.21 -6.37
N ASP A 57 6.66 16.36 -7.02
CA ASP A 57 7.45 16.62 -8.21
C ASP A 57 8.95 16.69 -7.86
N ALA A 58 9.81 16.36 -8.83
CA ALA A 58 11.27 16.43 -8.63
C ALA A 58 11.76 17.88 -8.40
N THR A 59 11.02 18.86 -8.90
CA THR A 59 11.33 20.30 -8.81
C THR A 59 10.80 20.99 -7.55
N GLY A 60 10.02 20.29 -6.73
CA GLY A 60 9.46 20.80 -5.48
C GLY A 60 8.30 21.80 -5.61
N GLY A 61 7.83 22.11 -6.83
CA GLY A 61 6.77 23.07 -7.12
C GLY A 61 5.36 22.49 -7.10
N GLY A 62 5.18 21.18 -6.94
CA GLY A 62 3.87 20.54 -6.99
C GLY A 62 3.83 19.10 -6.51
N TYR A 63 2.66 18.48 -6.65
CA TYR A 63 2.47 17.07 -6.33
C TYR A 63 1.37 16.45 -7.18
N LEU A 64 1.45 15.13 -7.27
CA LEU A 64 0.42 14.26 -7.79
C LEU A 64 -0.19 13.47 -6.64
N LEU A 65 -1.52 13.39 -6.60
CA LEU A 65 -2.27 12.50 -5.74
C LEU A 65 -2.93 11.44 -6.62
N ALA A 66 -2.72 10.17 -6.30
CA ALA A 66 -3.32 9.05 -7.02
C ALA A 66 -4.19 8.21 -6.09
N GLU A 67 -5.35 7.79 -6.56
CA GLU A 67 -6.26 6.89 -5.88
C GLU A 67 -6.51 5.67 -6.76
N LEU A 68 -6.37 4.47 -6.17
CA LEU A 68 -6.69 3.20 -6.83
C LEU A 68 -8.09 2.77 -6.43
N VAL A 69 -8.97 2.60 -7.41
CA VAL A 69 -10.37 2.22 -7.22
C VAL A 69 -10.71 0.93 -7.95
N TRP A 70 -11.64 0.17 -7.38
CA TRP A 70 -12.39 -0.86 -8.09
C TRP A 70 -13.28 -0.24 -9.15
N VAL A 71 -13.38 -0.91 -10.30
CA VAL A 71 -14.40 -0.61 -11.31
C VAL A 71 -15.55 -1.61 -11.15
N MET A 72 -16.75 -1.09 -11.01
CA MET A 72 -17.98 -1.84 -10.82
C MET A 72 -18.71 -2.09 -12.14
N PRO A 73 -19.47 -3.19 -12.26
CA PRO A 73 -19.59 -4.29 -11.29
C PRO A 73 -18.45 -5.31 -11.36
N GLY A 74 -18.30 -6.09 -10.29
CA GLY A 74 -17.60 -7.38 -10.34
C GLY A 74 -16.14 -7.41 -9.89
N PHE A 75 -15.60 -6.31 -9.32
CA PHE A 75 -14.29 -6.26 -8.65
C PHE A 75 -13.14 -6.93 -9.44
N SER A 76 -13.20 -6.92 -10.77
CA SER A 76 -12.23 -7.61 -11.64
C SER A 76 -11.24 -6.65 -12.29
N ARG A 77 -11.55 -5.36 -12.22
CA ARG A 77 -10.83 -4.28 -12.87
C ARG A 77 -10.53 -3.19 -11.86
N ALA A 78 -9.36 -2.60 -12.02
CA ALA A 78 -8.95 -1.41 -11.28
C ALA A 78 -8.88 -0.19 -12.21
N ALA A 79 -9.00 1.00 -11.65
CA ALA A 79 -8.70 2.26 -12.33
C ALA A 79 -7.95 3.21 -11.40
N VAL A 80 -7.24 4.18 -11.97
CA VAL A 80 -6.49 5.19 -11.23
C VAL A 80 -7.08 6.57 -11.49
N TRP A 81 -7.46 7.24 -10.42
CA TRP A 81 -7.76 8.67 -10.44
C TRP A 81 -6.49 9.44 -10.09
N LEU A 82 -6.19 10.46 -10.88
CA LEU A 82 -5.01 11.30 -10.70
C LEU A 82 -5.44 12.75 -10.50
N TRP A 83 -4.92 13.38 -9.46
CA TRP A 83 -5.03 14.81 -9.19
C TRP A 83 -3.65 15.44 -9.33
N GLU A 84 -3.57 16.49 -10.13
CA GLU A 84 -2.38 17.33 -10.23
C GLU A 84 -2.59 18.66 -9.51
N SER A 85 -1.67 19.03 -8.62
CA SER A 85 -1.80 20.25 -7.81
C SER A 85 -1.88 21.53 -8.65
N SER A 86 -1.30 21.53 -9.85
CA SER A 86 -1.32 22.65 -10.80
C SER A 86 -2.68 22.81 -11.48
N ALA A 87 -3.25 21.71 -11.98
CA ALA A 87 -4.49 21.67 -12.72
C ALA A 87 -5.72 21.74 -11.81
N LYS A 88 -5.60 21.27 -10.56
CA LYS A 88 -6.66 21.25 -9.55
C LYS A 88 -7.93 20.54 -10.02
N GLU A 89 -7.74 19.46 -10.77
CA GLU A 89 -8.81 18.62 -11.28
C GLU A 89 -8.45 17.14 -11.14
N TRP A 90 -9.49 16.32 -10.98
CA TRP A 90 -9.38 14.87 -11.01
C TRP A 90 -9.48 14.39 -12.46
N VAL A 91 -8.50 13.61 -12.89
CA VAL A 91 -8.47 12.97 -14.21
C VAL A 91 -8.44 11.46 -14.02
N LEU A 92 -9.44 10.78 -14.58
CA LEU A 92 -9.46 9.33 -14.65
C LEU A 92 -8.44 8.86 -15.70
N LYS A 93 -7.48 8.04 -15.29
CA LYS A 93 -6.54 7.40 -16.20
C LYS A 93 -7.04 6.00 -16.52
N PRO A 94 -7.50 5.73 -17.77
CA PRO A 94 -7.95 4.41 -18.17
C PRO A 94 -6.75 3.49 -18.37
N GLY A 95 -6.26 2.94 -17.27
CA GLY A 95 -5.32 1.83 -17.22
C GLY A 95 -5.99 0.67 -16.50
N CYS A 96 -6.94 -0.01 -17.14
CA CYS A 96 -7.59 -1.14 -16.49
C CYS A 96 -6.67 -2.36 -16.51
N LEU A 97 -6.16 -2.77 -15.34
CA LEU A 97 -5.61 -4.11 -15.20
C LEU A 97 -6.78 -5.07 -14.96
N PRO A 98 -6.90 -6.18 -15.71
CA PRO A 98 -7.56 -7.36 -15.16
C PRO A 98 -6.70 -7.77 -13.96
N LEU A 99 -7.25 -7.64 -12.76
CA LEU A 99 -6.53 -8.15 -11.59
C LEU A 99 -6.46 -9.68 -11.75
N PRO A 100 -5.29 -10.31 -11.51
CA PRO A 100 -5.16 -11.75 -11.59
C PRO A 100 -6.35 -12.45 -10.91
N PRO A 101 -6.90 -13.55 -11.46
CA PRO A 101 -8.20 -14.11 -11.04
C PRO A 101 -8.32 -14.36 -9.53
N ASN A 102 -7.18 -14.61 -8.87
CA ASN A 102 -7.06 -14.90 -7.45
C ASN A 102 -7.20 -13.64 -6.55
N ILE A 103 -7.13 -12.44 -7.15
CA ILE A 103 -7.01 -11.12 -6.51
C ILE A 103 -8.39 -10.45 -6.39
N ALA A 104 -9.29 -10.65 -7.34
CA ALA A 104 -10.50 -9.84 -7.53
C ALA A 104 -11.39 -9.63 -6.28
N MET A 105 -11.71 -10.67 -5.50
CA MET A 105 -12.76 -10.56 -4.46
C MET A 105 -12.25 -10.30 -3.04
N TYR A 106 -10.97 -10.56 -2.75
CA TYR A 106 -10.41 -10.49 -1.39
C TYR A 106 -9.27 -9.50 -1.25
N SER A 107 -9.00 -8.69 -2.28
CA SER A 107 -7.92 -7.72 -2.21
C SER A 107 -8.33 -6.49 -1.44
N SER A 108 -7.43 -6.05 -0.58
CA SER A 108 -7.52 -4.76 0.10
C SER A 108 -6.16 -4.08 0.08
N ILE A 109 -6.15 -2.79 -0.23
CA ILE A 109 -4.94 -1.98 -0.09
C ILE A 109 -4.74 -1.63 1.38
N HIS A 110 -3.66 -2.19 1.94
CA HIS A 110 -3.25 -2.00 3.33
C HIS A 110 -2.27 -0.84 3.48
N SER A 111 -1.45 -0.59 2.47
CA SER A 111 -0.48 0.51 2.46
C SER A 111 -0.14 0.94 1.04
N CYS A 112 0.44 2.11 0.90
CA CYS A 112 0.80 2.65 -0.40
C CYS A 112 1.94 3.68 -0.30
N PHE A 113 2.70 3.87 -1.37
CA PHE A 113 3.83 4.81 -1.42
C PHE A 113 4.22 5.18 -2.86
N SER A 114 4.89 6.31 -3.03
CA SER A 114 5.55 6.66 -4.29
C SER A 114 6.93 6.03 -4.39
N TYR A 115 7.34 5.65 -5.59
CA TYR A 115 8.63 5.04 -5.89
C TYR A 115 9.29 5.71 -7.09
N ARG A 116 10.58 6.02 -6.96
CA ARG A 116 11.44 6.66 -7.98
C ARG A 116 10.91 7.94 -8.64
N GLY A 117 9.99 8.64 -7.99
CA GLY A 117 9.42 9.89 -8.52
C GLY A 117 8.59 9.72 -9.81
N SER A 118 8.25 8.49 -10.20
CA SER A 118 7.41 8.24 -11.37
C SER A 118 6.47 7.04 -11.24
N THR A 119 6.54 6.30 -10.13
CA THR A 119 5.72 5.11 -9.92
C THR A 119 4.89 5.23 -8.64
N PHE A 120 3.58 4.99 -8.73
CA PHE A 120 2.73 4.78 -7.57
C PHE A 120 2.68 3.29 -7.22
N CYS A 121 2.72 2.97 -5.92
CA CYS A 121 2.69 1.61 -5.43
C CYS A 121 1.55 1.45 -4.41
N TRP A 122 0.70 0.44 -4.63
CA TRP A 122 -0.35 0.03 -3.70
C TRP A 122 -0.13 -1.41 -3.29
N VAL A 123 -0.17 -1.68 -1.99
CA VAL A 123 0.22 -2.96 -1.42
C VAL A 123 -0.97 -3.64 -0.78
N ASP A 124 -1.22 -4.86 -1.23
CA ASP A 124 -1.97 -5.86 -0.49
C ASP A 124 -0.97 -6.77 0.23
N LEU A 125 -0.91 -6.68 1.57
CA LEU A 125 0.03 -7.44 2.39
C LEU A 125 -0.24 -8.96 2.40
N HIS A 126 -1.40 -9.40 1.92
CA HIS A 126 -1.68 -10.81 1.70
C HIS A 126 -1.15 -11.30 0.36
N GLN A 127 -0.98 -10.45 -0.64
CA GLN A 127 -0.80 -10.92 -2.01
C GLN A 127 0.42 -10.33 -2.71
N GLY A 128 0.49 -9.00 -2.79
CA GLY A 128 1.38 -8.35 -3.74
C GLY A 128 1.23 -6.84 -3.75
N MET A 129 1.84 -6.24 -4.75
CA MET A 129 1.85 -4.81 -4.95
C MET A 129 1.47 -4.49 -6.39
N VAL A 130 0.52 -3.58 -6.56
CA VAL A 130 0.18 -2.96 -7.83
C VAL A 130 1.08 -1.74 -8.02
N LEU A 131 1.70 -1.63 -9.20
CA LEU A 131 2.52 -0.49 -9.59
C LEU A 131 1.86 0.24 -10.75
N CYS A 132 1.90 1.56 -10.74
CA CYS A 132 1.47 2.41 -11.84
C CYS A 132 2.62 3.33 -12.25
N ASP A 133 3.16 3.14 -13.46
CA ASP A 133 4.26 3.95 -13.98
C ASP A 133 3.74 5.10 -14.86
N LEU A 134 3.99 6.33 -14.42
CA LEU A 134 3.62 7.56 -15.10
C LEU A 134 4.31 7.71 -16.46
N HIS A 135 5.56 7.26 -16.59
CA HIS A 135 6.30 7.35 -17.86
C HIS A 135 5.75 6.40 -18.93
N GLN A 136 5.03 5.36 -18.50
CA GLN A 136 4.38 4.39 -19.39
C GLN A 136 2.87 4.66 -19.54
N GLY A 137 2.44 5.91 -19.32
CA GLY A 137 1.04 6.29 -19.49
C GLY A 137 0.11 5.68 -18.43
N CYS A 138 0.58 5.58 -17.19
CA CYS A 138 -0.15 4.97 -16.07
C CYS A 138 -0.42 3.47 -16.28
N LYS A 139 0.49 2.75 -16.94
CA LYS A 139 0.39 1.30 -17.09
C LYS A 139 0.48 0.63 -15.73
N LEU A 140 -0.51 -0.20 -15.43
CA LEU A 140 -0.53 -1.01 -14.24
C LEU A 140 0.28 -2.31 -14.42
N SER A 141 0.99 -2.71 -13.36
CA SER A 141 1.64 -4.02 -13.25
C SER A 141 1.48 -4.56 -11.83
N PHE A 142 1.73 -5.85 -11.64
CA PHE A 142 1.57 -6.52 -10.35
C PHE A 142 2.82 -7.34 -10.02
N ILE A 143 3.25 -7.28 -8.76
CA ILE A 143 4.37 -8.04 -8.22
C ILE A 143 3.88 -8.80 -6.99
N GLU A 144 3.98 -10.13 -7.02
CA GLU A 144 3.65 -10.99 -5.87
C GLU A 144 4.64 -10.80 -4.72
N LEU A 145 4.14 -10.92 -3.48
CA LEU A 145 4.99 -11.01 -2.30
C LEU A 145 5.67 -12.38 -2.23
N PRO A 146 6.93 -12.47 -1.76
CA PRO A 146 7.74 -13.68 -1.85
C PRO A 146 7.26 -14.84 -0.97
N GLN A 147 6.43 -14.58 0.06
CA GLN A 147 5.81 -15.63 0.88
C GLN A 147 4.38 -15.99 0.45
N GLY A 148 3.85 -15.33 -0.58
CA GLY A 148 2.46 -15.48 -1.00
C GLY A 148 1.46 -15.18 0.14
N ARG A 149 0.24 -15.69 -0.03
CA ARG A 149 -0.82 -15.54 0.96
C ARG A 149 -0.51 -16.32 2.24
N PRO A 150 -0.57 -15.68 3.43
CA PRO A 150 -0.40 -16.41 4.67
C PRO A 150 -1.52 -17.45 4.80
N ASN A 151 -1.16 -18.67 5.22
CA ASN A 151 -2.13 -19.69 5.57
C ASN A 151 -2.57 -19.48 7.02
N TYR A 152 -3.87 -19.36 7.26
CA TYR A 152 -4.42 -19.18 8.61
C TYR A 152 -5.83 -19.76 8.71
N ASP A 153 -6.19 -20.25 9.90
CA ASP A 153 -7.56 -20.64 10.19
C ASP A 153 -8.39 -19.38 10.45
N ALA A 154 -9.44 -19.17 9.65
CA ALA A 154 -10.33 -18.02 9.80
C ALA A 154 -11.08 -18.05 11.15
N SER A 155 -11.20 -19.22 11.80
CA SER A 155 -11.84 -19.35 13.11
C SER A 155 -11.02 -18.75 14.25
N ASP A 156 -9.70 -18.66 14.12
CA ASP A 156 -8.82 -18.03 15.10
C ASP A 156 -8.96 -16.49 15.12
N TYR A 157 -9.51 -15.92 14.04
CA TYR A 157 -9.61 -14.47 13.84
C TYR A 157 -11.02 -14.08 13.35
N PRO A 158 -12.03 -14.15 14.22
CA PRO A 158 -13.42 -13.88 13.85
C PRO A 158 -13.67 -12.43 13.39
N GLY A 159 -12.76 -11.50 13.68
CA GLY A 159 -12.77 -10.11 13.19
C GLY A 159 -12.02 -9.90 11.87
N GLY A 160 -11.45 -10.95 11.27
CA GLY A 160 -10.49 -10.86 10.17
C GLY A 160 -9.05 -10.66 10.65
N LEU A 161 -8.08 -11.03 9.81
CA LEU A 161 -6.67 -10.75 10.09
C LEU A 161 -6.32 -9.31 9.71
N CYS A 162 -5.56 -8.65 10.57
CA CYS A 162 -4.86 -7.41 10.26
C CYS A 162 -3.45 -7.77 9.78
N ALA A 163 -3.26 -7.85 8.46
CA ALA A 163 -1.96 -8.21 7.87
C ALA A 163 -0.83 -7.30 8.34
N GLU A 164 -1.16 -6.06 8.66
CA GLU A 164 -0.28 -5.02 9.18
C GLU A 164 0.38 -5.38 10.51
N GLU A 165 -0.21 -6.29 11.30
CA GLU A 165 0.38 -6.73 12.58
C GLU A 165 1.66 -7.56 12.38
N PHE A 166 1.77 -8.24 11.24
CA PHE A 166 2.86 -9.20 11.01
C PHE A 166 3.56 -9.04 9.66
N ARG A 167 3.10 -8.12 8.80
CA ARG A 167 3.68 -7.80 7.49
C ARG A 167 3.73 -6.30 7.25
N SER A 168 4.73 -5.84 6.51
CA SER A 168 4.83 -4.45 6.07
C SER A 168 5.63 -4.35 4.78
N VAL A 169 5.30 -3.37 3.93
CA VAL A 169 6.09 -3.04 2.73
C VAL A 169 6.34 -1.53 2.73
N ALA A 170 7.58 -1.15 2.46
CA ALA A 170 7.95 0.25 2.33
C ALA A 170 9.10 0.45 1.33
N CYS A 171 9.16 1.65 0.75
CA CYS A 171 10.35 2.11 0.04
C CYS A 171 11.38 2.62 1.06
N VAL A 172 12.56 2.00 1.10
CA VAL A 172 13.67 2.37 1.97
C VAL A 172 14.91 2.60 1.13
N ARG A 173 15.39 3.86 1.11
CA ARG A 173 16.60 4.29 0.39
C ARG A 173 16.63 3.82 -1.08
N GLY A 174 15.50 3.94 -1.78
CA GLY A 174 15.39 3.60 -3.21
C GLY A 174 15.21 2.11 -3.50
N SER A 175 15.13 1.26 -2.48
CA SER A 175 14.76 -0.16 -2.62
C SER A 175 13.43 -0.42 -1.94
N ILE A 176 12.66 -1.40 -2.43
CA ILE A 176 11.40 -1.78 -1.77
C ILE A 176 11.71 -2.93 -0.83
N LYS A 177 11.31 -2.79 0.43
CA LYS A 177 11.49 -3.80 1.47
C LYS A 177 10.15 -4.36 1.87
N PHE A 178 10.05 -5.68 1.87
CA PHE A 178 8.96 -6.42 2.46
C PHE A 178 9.49 -7.08 3.74
N LEU A 179 8.79 -6.84 4.83
CA LEU A 179 9.06 -7.41 6.13
C LEU A 179 7.89 -8.34 6.47
N ALA A 180 8.21 -9.55 6.93
CA ALA A 180 7.21 -10.45 7.49
C ALA A 180 7.78 -11.20 8.69
N PHE A 181 6.93 -11.39 9.70
CA PHE A 181 7.17 -12.43 10.68
C PHE A 181 6.96 -13.79 10.02
N ASN A 182 7.95 -14.67 10.18
CA ASN A 182 7.85 -16.03 9.71
C ASN A 182 6.74 -16.75 10.48
N LYS A 183 5.79 -17.33 9.73
CA LYS A 183 4.80 -18.32 10.20
C LYS A 183 4.06 -17.92 11.49
N PHE A 184 3.29 -16.84 11.41
CA PHE A 184 2.42 -16.39 12.50
C PHE A 184 1.37 -17.44 12.92
N VAL A 185 0.99 -18.39 12.04
CA VAL A 185 -0.27 -19.14 12.21
C VAL A 185 -0.19 -20.67 12.29
N GLU A 186 0.87 -21.33 11.81
CA GLU A 186 1.04 -22.78 12.05
C GLU A 186 2.17 -23.06 13.03
N ARG A 187 1.80 -23.20 14.31
CA ARG A 187 2.71 -23.61 15.38
C ARG A 187 3.09 -25.07 15.21
N LYS A 188 4.26 -25.34 14.64
CA LYS A 188 4.92 -26.64 14.84
C LYS A 188 5.79 -26.56 16.10
N PRO A 189 5.69 -27.52 17.04
CA PRO A 189 6.55 -27.54 18.22
C PRO A 189 8.03 -27.51 17.82
N GLY A 190 8.80 -26.55 18.36
CA GLY A 190 10.23 -26.42 18.13
C GLY A 190 10.67 -25.49 17.01
N GLU A 191 9.76 -24.82 16.30
CA GLU A 191 10.13 -23.78 15.33
C GLU A 191 10.36 -22.42 16.01
N GLU A 192 11.48 -21.77 15.67
CA GLU A 192 11.81 -20.44 16.20
C GLU A 192 11.11 -19.32 15.41
N TYR A 193 10.44 -18.43 16.16
CA TYR A 193 9.90 -17.20 15.60
C TYR A 193 11.03 -16.32 15.07
N GLY A 194 10.77 -15.65 13.95
CA GLY A 194 11.76 -14.77 13.37
C GLY A 194 11.16 -13.76 12.41
N LEU A 195 11.98 -12.78 12.10
CA LEU A 195 11.71 -11.75 11.12
C LEU A 195 12.52 -12.07 9.86
N THR A 196 11.89 -11.94 8.70
CA THR A 196 12.61 -11.95 7.42
C THR A 196 12.29 -10.67 6.67
N VAL A 197 13.32 -10.09 6.05
CA VAL A 197 13.22 -8.91 5.21
C VAL A 197 13.69 -9.26 3.81
N TRP A 198 12.77 -9.20 2.87
CA TRP A 198 13.06 -9.28 1.45
C TRP A 198 13.25 -7.89 0.87
N THR A 199 14.20 -7.75 -0.04
CA THR A 199 14.41 -6.52 -0.79
C THR A 199 14.18 -6.80 -2.27
N LEU A 200 13.31 -5.99 -2.87
CA LEU A 200 13.16 -5.84 -4.30
C LEU A 200 14.04 -4.67 -4.75
N TYR A 201 15.13 -5.01 -5.43
CA TYR A 201 16.08 -4.02 -5.93
C TYR A 201 15.68 -3.50 -7.29
N PRO A 202 16.13 -2.29 -7.64
CA PRO A 202 15.85 -1.70 -8.92
C PRO A 202 16.19 -2.50 -10.16
N ASP A 203 17.33 -3.17 -10.11
CA ASP A 203 17.99 -3.79 -11.27
C ASP A 203 17.89 -5.32 -11.23
N HIS A 204 17.03 -5.85 -10.35
CA HIS A 204 16.86 -7.28 -10.16
C HIS A 204 15.40 -7.71 -10.39
N PRO A 205 15.17 -8.85 -11.06
CA PRO A 205 13.83 -9.26 -11.49
C PRO A 205 12.96 -9.84 -10.37
N GLY A 206 13.37 -9.78 -9.11
CA GLY A 206 12.59 -10.36 -8.02
C GLY A 206 13.10 -10.04 -6.63
N TRP A 207 12.34 -10.52 -5.64
CA TRP A 207 12.67 -10.40 -4.24
C TRP A 207 13.88 -11.26 -3.87
N SER A 208 14.78 -10.72 -3.04
CA SER A 208 15.87 -11.46 -2.42
C SER A 208 15.85 -11.26 -0.91
N ILE A 209 16.20 -12.29 -0.15
CA ILE A 209 16.33 -12.16 1.31
C ILE A 209 17.54 -11.29 1.60
N SER A 210 17.31 -10.19 2.30
CA SER A 210 18.35 -9.21 2.66
C SER A 210 18.71 -9.25 4.15
N TYR A 211 17.79 -9.75 4.99
CA TYR A 211 18.01 -9.92 6.41
C TYR A 211 17.06 -10.98 6.94
N GLN A 212 17.52 -11.75 7.92
CA GLN A 212 16.72 -12.72 8.65
C GLN A 212 17.28 -12.84 10.06
N CYS A 213 16.40 -12.87 11.05
CA CYS A 213 16.79 -13.09 12.45
C CYS A 213 15.68 -13.81 13.22
N SER A 214 16.05 -14.49 14.30
CA SER A 214 15.12 -15.03 15.27
C SER A 214 14.67 -13.97 16.28
N ILE A 215 13.61 -14.24 17.05
CA ILE A 215 13.25 -13.41 18.21
C ILE A 215 14.40 -13.39 19.24
N GLN A 216 15.13 -14.50 19.41
CA GLN A 216 16.28 -14.54 20.32
C GLN A 216 17.37 -13.56 19.88
N ASP A 217 17.64 -13.46 18.58
CA ASP A 217 18.60 -12.49 18.04
C ASP A 217 18.14 -11.05 18.27
N ILE A 218 16.84 -10.78 18.18
CA ILE A 218 16.26 -9.46 18.48
C ILE A 218 16.47 -9.12 19.97
N TRP A 219 16.15 -10.04 20.88
CA TRP A 219 16.32 -9.83 22.32
C TRP A 219 17.78 -9.77 22.78
N ALA A 220 18.67 -10.48 22.08
CA ALA A 220 20.11 -10.43 22.32
C ALA A 220 20.75 -9.14 21.78
N ASN A 221 20.05 -8.35 20.97
CA ASN A 221 20.58 -7.14 20.37
C ASN A 221 20.90 -6.08 21.44
N THR A 222 22.15 -5.61 21.48
CA THR A 222 22.64 -4.63 22.47
C THR A 222 21.91 -3.29 22.39
N ASN A 223 21.48 -2.85 21.20
CA ASN A 223 20.67 -1.63 21.05
C ASN A 223 19.26 -1.82 21.61
N TYR A 224 18.67 -3.00 21.43
CA TYR A 224 17.37 -3.33 22.02
C TYR A 224 17.45 -3.37 23.55
N GLN A 225 18.47 -4.01 24.11
CA GLN A 225 18.68 -4.10 25.56
C GLN A 225 18.95 -2.73 26.19
N SER A 226 19.71 -1.87 25.53
CA SER A 226 20.01 -0.52 26.02
C SER A 226 18.82 0.44 25.94
N ALA A 227 17.82 0.16 25.08
CA ALA A 227 16.57 0.93 25.01
C ALA A 227 15.60 0.67 26.17
N GLY A 228 15.89 -0.29 27.07
CA GLY A 228 15.08 -0.57 28.26
C GLY A 228 13.72 -1.21 27.97
N LEU A 229 13.50 -1.69 26.76
CA LEU A 229 12.31 -2.42 26.34
C LEU A 229 12.47 -3.88 26.81
N ARG A 230 11.87 -4.22 27.96
CA ARG A 230 11.77 -5.60 28.48
C ARG A 230 10.31 -6.02 28.55
#